data_AF-A0A7Y4NUK9-F1
#
_entry.id   AF-A0A7Y4NUK9-F1
#
_cell.length_a   1.000
_cell.length_b   1.000
_cell.length_c   1.000
_cell.angle_alpha   90.00
_cell.angle_beta   90.00
_cell.angle_gamma   90.00
#
_symmetry.space_group_name_H-M   'P 1'
#
loop_
_entity.id
_entity.type
_entity.pdbx_description
1 polymer ?
#
loop_
_entity_poly.entity_id
_entity_poly.type
_entity_poly.pdbx_seq_one_letter_code
_entity_poly.pdbx_strand_id
1 'polypeptide(L)'
;MSDWTPKLNPTVDLRRLPLNAEEGFVLSRLDGHTREKDLPALTGFPPDKLRDILARLVSQGALLPGTETASAVNTARSVPPEVEHHAPSLDASDTEPLPEAEASDGSDDEAGSADDVPEAVLGDYRKLFETRLHGLPEDQRVALAHGAEEPQLSALCFDPVPAVIKAVLENSRVGLAHARLIARHHRNPVGLEALVARAAFASDTGVRRFLVRNPQLPVALFRRLWAMRRLMEHHKLTVDRDVPEQTRRAARELLRQRFSTGPSEEKVELILNTEGRALGALVGMPVDGKTTSLLCGRTYRSPMLVQNIARWSAAPPALIAHLLKQELVRRQPQLRMMLARHPNAPADAKRA
;
A
#
# COMPACT_ATOMS: atom_id res chain seq x y z
N MET A 1 -26.56 3.75 -23.30
CA MET A 1 -25.76 3.14 -22.23
C MET A 1 -26.24 3.76 -20.93
N SER A 2 -26.83 2.97 -20.04
CA SER A 2 -27.42 3.44 -18.80
C SER A 2 -26.32 3.99 -17.87
N ASP A 3 -26.52 5.15 -17.25
CA ASP A 3 -25.55 5.80 -16.35
C ASP A 3 -25.65 5.22 -14.93
N TRP A 4 -25.71 3.88 -14.83
CA TRP A 4 -25.86 3.15 -13.57
C TRP A 4 -24.50 2.85 -12.95
N THR A 5 -24.43 2.92 -11.62
CA THR A 5 -23.27 2.54 -10.81
C THR A 5 -23.57 1.20 -10.12
N PRO A 6 -22.97 0.08 -10.57
CA PRO A 6 -23.22 -1.22 -9.96
C PRO A 6 -22.70 -1.26 -8.52
N LYS A 7 -23.58 -1.67 -7.59
CA LYS A 7 -23.26 -1.77 -6.17
C LYS A 7 -23.51 -3.18 -5.66
N LEU A 8 -22.57 -3.70 -4.88
CA LEU A 8 -22.69 -4.99 -4.21
C LEU A 8 -23.88 -4.98 -3.25
N ASN A 9 -24.59 -6.12 -3.19
CA ASN A 9 -25.65 -6.31 -2.22
C ASN A 9 -25.07 -6.76 -0.86
N PRO A 10 -25.11 -5.93 0.19
CA PRO A 10 -24.49 -6.26 1.48
C PRO A 10 -25.22 -7.37 2.25
N THR A 11 -26.44 -7.74 1.84
CA THR A 11 -27.24 -8.78 2.51
C THR A 11 -26.98 -10.19 1.98
N VAL A 12 -26.12 -10.33 0.97
CA VAL A 12 -25.85 -11.62 0.30
C VAL A 12 -24.41 -12.05 0.56
N ASP A 13 -24.24 -13.29 1.00
CA ASP A 13 -22.91 -13.91 1.12
C ASP A 13 -22.40 -14.32 -0.27
N LEU A 14 -21.53 -13.47 -0.83
CA LEU A 14 -20.96 -13.61 -2.17
C LEU A 14 -20.17 -14.93 -2.36
N ARG A 15 -19.69 -15.56 -1.28
CA ARG A 15 -18.93 -16.82 -1.35
C ARG A 15 -19.81 -18.05 -1.60
N ARG A 16 -21.12 -17.90 -1.41
CA ARG A 16 -22.10 -18.99 -1.60
C ARG A 16 -22.80 -18.91 -2.96
N LEU A 17 -22.51 -17.90 -3.77
CA LEU A 17 -23.07 -17.73 -5.09
C LEU A 17 -22.31 -18.60 -6.13
N PRO A 18 -23.02 -19.23 -7.08
CA PRO A 18 -22.40 -20.04 -8.14
C PRO A 18 -21.81 -19.13 -9.24
N LEU A 19 -20.77 -18.37 -8.89
CA LEU A 19 -20.09 -17.44 -9.79
C LEU A 19 -19.06 -18.17 -10.64
N ASN A 20 -19.03 -17.90 -11.96
CA ASN A 20 -17.91 -18.31 -12.80
C ASN A 20 -16.70 -17.36 -12.64
N ALA A 21 -15.56 -17.73 -13.23
CA ALA A 21 -14.32 -16.96 -13.09
C ALA A 21 -14.44 -15.52 -13.62
N GLU A 22 -15.23 -15.29 -14.68
CA GLU A 22 -15.42 -13.96 -15.27
C GLU A 22 -16.33 -13.08 -14.40
N GLU A 23 -17.40 -13.66 -13.85
CA GLU A 23 -18.31 -13.01 -12.90
C GLU A 23 -17.59 -12.64 -11.60
N GLY A 24 -16.82 -13.57 -11.03
CA GLY A 24 -16.00 -13.30 -9.84
C GLY A 24 -14.95 -12.21 -10.09
N PHE A 25 -14.34 -12.20 -11.28
CA PHE A 25 -13.38 -11.17 -11.67
C PHE A 25 -14.05 -9.79 -11.78
N VAL A 26 -15.17 -9.66 -12.50
CA VAL A 26 -15.90 -8.40 -12.62
C VAL A 26 -16.34 -7.92 -11.23
N LEU A 27 -16.86 -8.82 -10.40
CA LEU A 27 -17.33 -8.50 -9.05
C LEU A 27 -16.20 -8.00 -8.14
N SER A 28 -14.98 -8.56 -8.27
CA SER A 28 -13.79 -8.09 -7.54
C SER A 28 -13.35 -6.67 -7.91
N ARG A 29 -13.81 -6.14 -9.06
CA ARG A 29 -13.49 -4.80 -9.55
C ARG A 29 -14.58 -3.76 -9.28
N LEU A 30 -15.71 -4.17 -8.72
CA LEU A 30 -16.79 -3.25 -8.36
C LEU A 30 -16.51 -2.63 -6.99
N ASP A 31 -16.20 -1.34 -7.01
CA ASP A 31 -15.94 -0.50 -5.82
C ASP A 31 -17.18 0.28 -5.34
N GLY A 32 -18.33 0.10 -6.03
CA GLY A 32 -19.57 0.80 -5.76
C GLY A 32 -19.62 2.26 -6.21
N HIS A 33 -18.57 2.75 -6.89
CA HIS A 33 -18.43 4.13 -7.35
C HIS A 33 -18.18 4.23 -8.86
N THR A 34 -17.65 3.16 -9.45
CA THR A 34 -17.38 3.06 -10.89
C THR A 34 -18.67 2.89 -11.67
N ARG A 35 -18.88 3.72 -12.70
CA ARG A 35 -20.05 3.65 -13.58
C ARG A 35 -19.90 2.52 -14.59
N GLU A 36 -21.03 1.95 -15.04
CA GLU A 36 -21.06 0.85 -16.01
C GLU A 36 -20.22 1.13 -17.27
N LYS A 37 -20.28 2.36 -17.79
CA LYS A 37 -19.55 2.78 -19.00
C LYS A 37 -18.02 2.78 -18.86
N ASP A 38 -17.51 2.86 -17.64
CA ASP A 38 -16.06 2.95 -17.36
C ASP A 38 -15.47 1.57 -17.04
N LEU A 39 -16.31 0.56 -16.80
CA LEU A 39 -15.89 -0.80 -16.49
C LEU A 39 -15.19 -1.56 -17.63
N PRO A 40 -15.48 -1.34 -18.94
CA PRO A 40 -14.70 -1.97 -20.01
C PRO A 40 -13.21 -1.62 -19.93
N ALA A 41 -12.88 -0.37 -19.57
CA ALA A 41 -11.49 0.06 -19.40
C ALA A 41 -10.79 -0.61 -18.20
N LEU A 42 -11.55 -1.01 -17.18
CA LEU A 42 -11.02 -1.62 -15.96
C LEU A 42 -10.95 -3.15 -16.02
N THR A 43 -11.84 -3.78 -16.78
CA THR A 43 -11.95 -5.24 -16.88
C THR A 43 -11.35 -5.81 -18.16
N GLY A 44 -11.16 -4.98 -19.20
CA GLY A 44 -10.72 -5.43 -20.51
C GLY A 44 -11.78 -6.18 -21.31
N PHE A 45 -13.02 -6.30 -20.80
CA PHE A 45 -14.10 -6.97 -21.50
C PHE A 45 -14.83 -6.04 -22.50
N PRO A 46 -15.32 -6.57 -23.62
CA PRO A 46 -16.22 -5.85 -24.52
C PRO A 46 -17.48 -5.39 -23.78
N PRO A 47 -18.06 -4.22 -24.13
CA PRO A 47 -19.20 -3.65 -23.42
C PRO A 47 -20.46 -4.51 -23.49
N ASP A 48 -20.64 -5.31 -24.54
CA ASP A 48 -21.78 -6.24 -24.65
C ASP A 48 -21.62 -7.43 -23.69
N LYS A 49 -20.42 -8.03 -23.65
CA LYS A 49 -20.10 -9.13 -22.73
C LYS A 49 -20.21 -8.70 -21.27
N LEU A 50 -19.77 -7.48 -20.95
CA LEU A 50 -19.85 -6.93 -19.60
C LEU A 50 -21.31 -6.69 -19.17
N ARG A 51 -22.17 -6.22 -20.08
CA ARG A 51 -23.61 -6.08 -19.82
C ARG A 51 -24.25 -7.43 -19.47
N ASP A 52 -23.91 -8.49 -20.20
CA ASP A 52 -24.41 -9.84 -19.92
C ASP A 52 -23.96 -10.34 -18.53
N ILE A 53 -22.70 -10.10 -18.17
CA ILE A 53 -22.16 -10.45 -16.84
C ILE A 53 -22.88 -9.69 -15.73
N LEU A 54 -23.06 -8.37 -15.88
CA LEU A 54 -23.76 -7.55 -14.88
C LEU A 54 -25.22 -7.95 -14.72
N ALA A 55 -25.91 -8.28 -15.82
CA ALA A 55 -27.29 -8.78 -15.77
C ALA A 55 -27.40 -10.11 -15.01
N ARG A 56 -26.44 -11.03 -15.23
CA ARG A 56 -26.37 -12.29 -14.47
C ARG A 56 -26.10 -12.04 -12.98
N LEU A 57 -25.17 -11.16 -12.64
CA LEU A 57 -24.86 -10.81 -11.25
C LEU A 57 -26.04 -10.16 -10.52
N VAL A 58 -26.84 -9.33 -11.20
CA VAL A 58 -28.11 -8.79 -10.64
C VAL A 58 -29.12 -9.93 -10.44
N SER A 59 -29.29 -10.82 -11.41
CA SER A 59 -30.23 -11.95 -11.29
C SER A 59 -29.88 -12.94 -10.17
N GLN A 60 -28.59 -13.08 -9.86
CA GLN A 60 -28.08 -13.90 -8.77
C GLN A 60 -28.10 -13.17 -7.41
N GLY A 61 -28.58 -11.91 -7.37
CA GLY A 61 -28.68 -11.10 -6.16
C GLY A 61 -27.35 -10.52 -5.67
N ALA A 62 -26.26 -10.69 -6.42
CA ALA A 62 -24.94 -10.20 -6.08
C ALA A 62 -24.84 -8.67 -6.16
N LEU A 63 -25.64 -8.05 -7.05
CA LEU A 63 -25.71 -6.62 -7.27
C LEU A 63 -27.11 -6.08 -7.02
N LEU A 64 -27.20 -4.86 -6.50
CA LEU A 64 -28.46 -4.13 -6.35
C LEU A 64 -29.00 -3.74 -7.74
N PRO A 65 -30.29 -3.93 -8.06
CA PRO A 65 -30.86 -3.51 -9.34
C PRO A 65 -30.68 -2.01 -9.57
N GLY A 66 -30.22 -1.63 -10.76
CA GLY A 66 -30.09 -0.22 -11.15
C GLY A 66 -31.45 0.45 -11.25
N THR A 67 -31.83 1.17 -10.20
CA THR A 67 -32.95 2.12 -10.23
C THR A 67 -32.40 3.48 -10.65
N GLU A 68 -32.94 4.03 -11.73
CA GLU A 68 -32.64 5.39 -12.17
C GLU A 68 -32.98 6.40 -11.05
N THR A 69 -32.04 7.30 -10.80
CA THR A 69 -31.98 8.44 -9.89
C THR A 69 -33.27 8.99 -9.24
N ALA A 70 -33.24 9.18 -7.91
CA ALA A 70 -33.75 10.36 -7.19
C ALA A 70 -33.02 10.47 -5.83
N SER A 71 -32.08 11.39 -5.66
CA SER A 71 -32.23 12.79 -5.22
C SER A 71 -31.97 12.96 -3.72
N ALA A 72 -31.20 13.99 -3.40
CA ALA A 72 -30.64 14.32 -2.10
C ALA A 72 -31.71 14.80 -1.10
N VAL A 73 -31.62 14.36 0.16
CA VAL A 73 -32.18 15.09 1.30
C VAL A 73 -31.28 14.91 2.53
N ASN A 74 -30.71 16.03 2.98
CA ASN A 74 -30.24 16.26 4.34
C ASN A 74 -31.39 16.07 5.34
N THR A 75 -31.19 15.31 6.41
CA THR A 75 -31.85 15.62 7.68
C THR A 75 -31.10 15.07 8.88
N ALA A 76 -31.04 15.91 9.90
CA ALA A 76 -30.38 15.72 11.18
C ALA A 76 -31.25 14.91 12.17
N ARG A 77 -30.56 14.35 13.16
CA ARG A 77 -30.96 14.23 14.58
C ARG A 77 -32.20 13.39 14.94
N SER A 78 -31.97 12.23 15.57
CA SER A 78 -32.66 11.81 16.81
C SER A 78 -32.05 10.53 17.41
N VAL A 79 -31.93 10.52 18.74
CA VAL A 79 -31.58 9.44 19.68
C VAL A 79 -32.59 9.60 20.85
N PRO A 80 -32.88 8.62 21.74
CA PRO A 80 -33.26 7.19 21.67
C PRO A 80 -34.67 6.97 22.33
N PRO A 81 -35.12 5.73 22.69
CA PRO A 81 -34.81 5.09 24.00
C PRO A 81 -34.53 3.57 23.89
N GLU A 82 -33.60 2.98 24.65
CA GLU A 82 -33.70 2.48 26.04
C GLU A 82 -34.67 1.29 26.23
N VAL A 83 -34.13 0.06 26.32
CA VAL A 83 -34.74 -1.08 27.02
C VAL A 83 -33.63 -1.88 27.73
N GLU A 84 -33.94 -2.21 28.97
CA GLU A 84 -33.11 -2.70 30.06
C GLU A 84 -32.68 -4.18 29.98
N HIS A 85 -31.59 -4.46 30.69
CA HIS A 85 -31.25 -5.65 31.48
C HIS A 85 -31.75 -7.05 31.04
N HIS A 86 -30.79 -7.95 30.76
CA HIS A 86 -30.66 -9.18 31.55
C HIS A 86 -29.27 -9.83 31.37
N ALA A 87 -28.55 -9.96 32.48
CA ALA A 87 -27.51 -10.98 32.66
C ALA A 87 -28.19 -12.32 33.01
N PRO A 88 -27.51 -13.44 32.76
CA PRO A 88 -26.98 -14.15 33.92
C PRO A 88 -25.52 -14.59 33.78
N SER A 89 -24.86 -14.56 34.93
CA SER A 89 -23.63 -15.27 35.28
C SER A 89 -23.87 -16.78 35.28
N LEU A 90 -22.91 -17.60 34.85
CA LEU A 90 -22.16 -18.51 35.73
C LEU A 90 -21.18 -19.42 34.96
N ASP A 91 -20.04 -19.55 35.61
CA ASP A 91 -19.12 -20.68 35.72
C ASP A 91 -18.07 -21.04 34.66
N ALA A 92 -16.89 -21.19 35.26
CA ALA A 92 -15.62 -21.61 34.74
C ALA A 92 -15.49 -23.14 34.77
N SER A 93 -14.74 -23.69 33.81
CA SER A 93 -13.77 -24.75 34.07
C SER A 93 -12.91 -25.03 32.83
N ASP A 94 -11.60 -25.04 33.07
CA ASP A 94 -10.54 -25.88 32.51
C ASP A 94 -10.41 -26.09 30.99
N THR A 95 -9.37 -25.57 30.34
CA THR A 95 -7.97 -26.08 30.26
C THR A 95 -7.80 -27.12 29.15
N GLU A 96 -7.27 -26.68 28.01
CA GLU A 96 -6.29 -27.44 27.22
C GLU A 96 -5.29 -26.47 26.56
N PRO A 97 -3.97 -26.77 26.60
CA PRO A 97 -2.94 -25.91 26.01
C PRO A 97 -2.76 -26.23 24.52
N LEU A 98 -2.94 -25.23 23.66
CA LEU A 98 -2.54 -25.31 22.25
C LEU A 98 -1.06 -24.92 22.11
N PRO A 99 -0.32 -25.61 21.21
CA PRO A 99 1.13 -25.55 21.14
C PRO A 99 1.64 -24.19 20.68
N GLU A 100 2.83 -23.85 21.16
CA GLU A 100 3.65 -22.73 20.73
C GLU A 100 3.83 -22.77 19.20
N ALA A 101 2.97 -22.04 18.49
CA ALA A 101 3.23 -21.65 17.12
C ALA A 101 4.28 -20.55 17.16
N GLU A 102 5.52 -20.95 16.88
CA GLU A 102 6.61 -20.04 16.59
C GLU A 102 6.13 -18.92 15.67
N ALA A 103 6.47 -17.69 16.05
CA ALA A 103 6.24 -16.49 15.27
C ALA A 103 7.08 -16.54 13.99
N SER A 104 6.55 -17.25 13.00
CA SER A 104 6.89 -17.12 11.59
C SER A 104 5.83 -16.23 10.96
N ASP A 105 6.01 -14.90 10.99
CA ASP A 105 5.60 -14.13 9.82
C ASP A 105 6.16 -12.71 9.75
N GLY A 106 6.55 -12.33 8.53
CA GLY A 106 7.11 -11.02 8.21
C GLY A 106 8.14 -11.04 7.08
N SER A 107 8.21 -12.09 6.27
CA SER A 107 9.08 -12.16 5.08
C SER A 107 8.31 -12.42 3.78
N ASP A 108 7.06 -11.96 3.70
CA ASP A 108 6.23 -12.10 2.49
C ASP A 108 6.54 -11.06 1.37
N ASP A 109 7.61 -10.27 1.51
CA ASP A 109 8.02 -9.28 0.48
C ASP A 109 9.20 -9.78 -0.40
N GLU A 110 9.69 -11.02 -0.22
CA GLU A 110 10.75 -11.64 -1.07
C GLU A 110 10.28 -12.77 -2.00
N ALA A 111 8.96 -12.99 -2.13
CA ALA A 111 8.47 -13.68 -3.33
C ALA A 111 8.68 -12.71 -4.50
N GLY A 112 9.79 -12.91 -5.25
CA GLY A 112 10.05 -12.22 -6.52
C GLY A 112 8.74 -12.15 -7.31
N SER A 113 8.41 -10.97 -7.83
CA SER A 113 7.14 -10.88 -8.56
C SER A 113 7.22 -11.90 -9.70
N ALA A 114 6.16 -12.67 -9.94
CA ALA A 114 6.18 -13.77 -10.92
C ALA A 114 6.56 -13.32 -12.36
N ASP A 115 6.63 -12.01 -12.57
CA ASP A 115 7.01 -11.33 -13.79
C ASP A 115 8.45 -10.78 -13.80
N ASP A 116 9.26 -11.02 -12.77
CA ASP A 116 10.67 -10.62 -12.75
C ASP A 116 11.46 -11.54 -13.68
N VAL A 117 12.17 -10.95 -14.65
CA VAL A 117 12.99 -11.69 -15.61
C VAL A 117 14.08 -12.46 -14.85
N PRO A 118 14.25 -13.79 -15.09
CA PRO A 118 15.27 -14.57 -14.40
C PRO A 118 16.67 -13.98 -14.59
N GLU A 119 17.50 -14.00 -13.54
CA GLU A 119 18.83 -13.36 -13.55
C GLU A 119 19.76 -13.91 -14.64
N ALA A 120 19.60 -15.18 -15.03
CA ALA A 120 20.33 -15.78 -16.16
C ALA A 120 19.98 -15.09 -17.50
N VAL A 121 18.69 -14.85 -17.75
CA VAL A 121 18.19 -14.17 -18.96
C VAL A 121 18.61 -12.69 -18.96
N LEU A 122 18.60 -12.04 -17.79
CA LEU A 122 19.17 -10.70 -17.62
C LEU A 122 20.65 -10.64 -18.01
N GLY A 123 21.42 -11.67 -17.62
CA GLY A 123 22.82 -11.83 -18.01
C GLY A 123 23.01 -11.90 -19.52
N ASP A 124 22.13 -12.64 -20.22
CA ASP A 124 22.17 -12.77 -21.68
C ASP A 124 21.89 -11.45 -22.40
N TYR A 125 20.89 -10.69 -21.94
CA TYR A 125 20.58 -9.36 -22.50
C TYR A 125 21.73 -8.39 -22.32
N ARG A 126 22.33 -8.37 -21.12
CA ARG A 126 23.46 -7.51 -20.82
C ARG A 126 24.68 -7.87 -21.66
N LYS A 127 24.98 -9.15 -21.81
CA LYS A 127 26.06 -9.64 -22.68
C LYS A 127 25.84 -9.24 -24.14
N LEU A 128 24.60 -9.35 -24.63
CA LEU A 128 24.26 -8.93 -25.99
C LEU A 128 24.46 -7.42 -26.19
N PHE A 129 24.06 -6.61 -25.21
CA PHE A 129 24.30 -5.18 -25.23
C PHE A 129 25.80 -4.85 -25.30
N GLU A 130 26.59 -5.38 -24.36
CA GLU A 130 28.01 -5.06 -24.23
C GLU A 130 28.83 -5.50 -25.45
N THR A 131 28.49 -6.64 -26.06
CA THR A 131 29.26 -7.21 -27.18
C THR A 131 28.84 -6.69 -28.56
N ARG A 132 27.57 -6.35 -28.77
CA ARG A 132 27.05 -6.03 -30.12
C ARG A 132 26.50 -4.63 -30.28
N LEU A 133 25.92 -4.06 -29.22
CA LEU A 133 25.17 -2.81 -29.33
C LEU A 133 25.98 -1.63 -28.81
N HIS A 134 26.68 -1.79 -27.69
CA HIS A 134 27.35 -0.68 -27.01
C HIS A 134 28.40 0.05 -27.88
N GLY A 135 29.12 -0.69 -28.73
CA GLY A 135 30.12 -0.12 -29.64
C GLY A 135 29.55 0.67 -30.82
N LEU A 136 28.24 0.60 -31.06
CA LEU A 136 27.60 1.35 -32.15
C LEU A 136 27.46 2.85 -31.78
N PRO A 137 27.61 3.76 -32.76
CA PRO A 137 27.31 5.18 -32.57
C PRO A 137 25.92 5.41 -31.97
N GLU A 138 25.76 6.50 -31.21
CA GLU A 138 24.50 6.86 -30.57
C GLU A 138 23.33 6.90 -31.55
N ASP A 139 23.47 7.62 -32.67
CA ASP A 139 22.41 7.76 -33.67
C ASP A 139 21.96 6.41 -34.25
N GLN A 140 22.90 5.47 -34.41
CA GLN A 140 22.59 4.12 -34.87
C GLN A 140 21.82 3.32 -33.82
N ARG A 141 22.20 3.42 -32.55
CA ARG A 141 21.46 2.77 -31.45
C ARG A 141 20.04 3.35 -31.29
N VAL A 142 19.90 4.66 -31.43
CA VAL A 142 18.60 5.34 -31.46
C VAL A 142 17.73 4.80 -32.60
N ALA A 143 18.26 4.77 -33.83
CA ALA A 143 17.54 4.26 -34.99
C ALA A 143 17.13 2.78 -34.81
N LEU A 144 18.03 1.95 -34.28
CA LEU A 144 17.74 0.54 -33.98
C LEU A 144 16.65 0.39 -32.91
N ALA A 145 16.67 1.22 -31.86
CA ALA A 145 15.74 1.12 -30.75
C ALA A 145 14.26 1.25 -31.16
N HIS A 146 13.94 2.12 -32.14
CA HIS A 146 12.57 2.30 -32.61
C HIS A 146 11.95 1.03 -33.21
N GLY A 147 12.76 0.21 -33.87
CA GLY A 147 12.31 -0.99 -34.59
C GLY A 147 12.73 -2.32 -33.95
N ALA A 148 13.51 -2.28 -32.87
CA ALA A 148 14.08 -3.47 -32.25
C ALA A 148 13.02 -4.49 -31.81
N GLU A 149 13.43 -5.75 -31.87
CA GLU A 149 12.69 -6.93 -31.43
C GLU A 149 13.48 -7.67 -30.36
N GLU A 150 12.88 -8.66 -29.71
CA GLU A 150 13.62 -9.50 -28.77
C GLU A 150 14.70 -10.33 -29.47
N PRO A 151 15.86 -10.58 -28.84
CA PRO A 151 16.28 -10.11 -27.51
C PRO A 151 16.93 -8.71 -27.52
N GLN A 152 17.02 -8.06 -28.68
CA GLN A 152 17.72 -6.79 -28.84
C GLN A 152 17.03 -5.64 -28.11
N LEU A 153 15.70 -5.63 -28.10
CA LEU A 153 14.91 -4.60 -27.40
C LEU A 153 15.19 -4.63 -25.89
N SER A 154 15.17 -5.81 -25.27
CA SER A 154 15.56 -5.99 -23.86
C SER A 154 17.02 -5.61 -23.61
N ALA A 155 17.94 -5.91 -24.53
CA ALA A 155 19.34 -5.52 -24.41
C ALA A 155 19.54 -3.99 -24.48
N LEU A 156 18.81 -3.29 -25.34
CA LEU A 156 18.86 -1.82 -25.45
C LEU A 156 18.33 -1.12 -24.18
N CYS A 157 17.60 -1.80 -23.30
CA CYS A 157 17.20 -1.23 -22.00
C CYS A 157 18.39 -0.97 -21.05
N PHE A 158 19.56 -1.57 -21.31
CA PHE A 158 20.80 -1.35 -20.54
C PHE A 158 21.60 -0.14 -21.03
N ASP A 159 21.13 0.55 -22.07
CA ASP A 159 21.82 1.68 -22.64
C ASP A 159 21.94 2.85 -21.64
N PRO A 160 23.15 3.41 -21.41
CA PRO A 160 23.30 4.53 -20.49
C PRO A 160 22.83 5.87 -21.09
N VAL A 161 22.61 5.94 -22.40
CA VAL A 161 22.30 7.19 -23.10
C VAL A 161 20.79 7.47 -23.07
N PRO A 162 20.35 8.64 -22.55
CA PRO A 162 18.93 8.97 -22.47
C PRO A 162 18.20 9.00 -23.82
N ALA A 163 18.87 9.42 -24.90
CA ALA A 163 18.26 9.45 -26.23
C ALA A 163 17.87 8.04 -26.71
N VAL A 164 18.72 7.04 -26.48
CA VAL A 164 18.42 5.64 -26.80
C VAL A 164 17.26 5.12 -25.97
N ILE A 165 17.23 5.41 -24.66
CA ILE A 165 16.11 4.99 -23.80
C ILE A 165 14.79 5.65 -24.22
N LYS A 166 14.80 6.91 -24.64
CA LYS A 166 13.59 7.56 -25.19
C LYS A 166 13.11 6.83 -26.45
N ALA A 167 14.01 6.49 -27.37
CA ALA A 167 13.69 5.74 -28.59
C ALA A 167 13.19 4.32 -28.28
N VAL A 168 13.80 3.63 -27.30
CA VAL A 168 13.30 2.34 -26.78
C VAL A 168 11.88 2.51 -26.31
N LEU A 169 11.61 3.50 -25.45
CA LEU A 169 10.25 3.73 -24.95
C LEU A 169 9.29 3.96 -26.12
N GLU A 170 9.63 4.77 -27.12
CA GLU A 170 8.80 5.02 -28.32
C GLU A 170 8.51 3.78 -29.18
N ASN A 171 9.25 2.68 -29.03
CA ASN A 171 8.97 1.42 -29.70
C ASN A 171 7.62 0.82 -29.24
N SER A 172 6.75 0.51 -30.20
CA SER A 172 5.42 -0.06 -29.97
C SER A 172 5.40 -1.39 -29.21
N ARG A 173 6.53 -2.13 -29.21
CA ARG A 173 6.68 -3.43 -28.54
C ARG A 173 7.11 -3.29 -27.07
N VAL A 174 7.45 -2.09 -26.62
CA VAL A 174 7.85 -1.88 -25.23
C VAL A 174 6.67 -2.06 -24.28
N GLY A 175 6.92 -2.87 -23.26
CA GLY A 175 5.97 -3.22 -22.20
C GLY A 175 6.58 -3.11 -20.81
N LEU A 176 5.89 -3.67 -19.82
CA LEU A 176 6.30 -3.57 -18.41
C LEU A 176 7.64 -4.23 -18.10
N ALA A 177 7.97 -5.36 -18.74
CA ALA A 177 9.26 -6.02 -18.56
C ALA A 177 10.43 -5.08 -18.88
N HIS A 178 10.38 -4.41 -20.03
CA HIS A 178 11.34 -3.39 -20.45
C HIS A 178 11.39 -2.20 -19.49
N ALA A 179 10.21 -1.70 -19.08
CA ALA A 179 10.12 -0.60 -18.14
C ALA A 179 10.81 -0.93 -16.79
N ARG A 180 10.66 -2.16 -16.30
CA ARG A 180 11.32 -2.67 -15.08
C ARG A 180 12.83 -2.79 -15.26
N LEU A 181 13.32 -3.24 -16.42
CA LEU A 181 14.76 -3.24 -16.75
C LEU A 181 15.34 -1.82 -16.69
N ILE A 182 14.69 -0.87 -17.35
CA ILE A 182 15.13 0.55 -17.37
C ILE A 182 15.12 1.11 -15.96
N ALA A 183 14.03 0.90 -15.20
CA ALA A 183 13.92 1.35 -13.81
C ALA A 183 15.06 0.83 -12.93
N ARG A 184 15.43 -0.45 -13.09
CA ARG A 184 16.45 -1.11 -12.25
C ARG A 184 17.87 -0.70 -12.64
N HIS A 185 18.15 -0.52 -13.92
CA HIS A 185 19.53 -0.47 -14.42
C HIS A 185 19.95 0.85 -15.06
N HIS A 186 19.01 1.69 -15.49
CA HIS A 186 19.39 2.91 -16.20
C HIS A 186 20.06 3.91 -15.26
N ARG A 187 21.17 4.47 -15.73
CA ARG A 187 22.11 5.24 -14.91
C ARG A 187 22.03 6.75 -15.11
N ASN A 188 21.02 7.23 -15.83
CA ASN A 188 20.85 8.66 -16.08
C ASN A 188 19.46 9.14 -15.62
N PRO A 189 19.40 10.16 -14.75
CA PRO A 189 18.16 10.83 -14.34
C PRO A 189 17.17 11.12 -15.47
N VAL A 190 17.66 11.61 -16.62
CA VAL A 190 16.83 12.04 -17.74
C VAL A 190 16.07 10.86 -18.36
N GLY A 191 16.70 9.68 -18.45
CA GLY A 191 16.02 8.49 -18.95
C GLY A 191 15.03 7.92 -17.94
N LEU A 192 15.32 8.02 -16.63
CA LEU A 192 14.36 7.63 -15.58
C LEU A 192 13.12 8.55 -15.58
N GLU A 193 13.31 9.84 -15.83
CA GLU A 193 12.19 10.78 -16.01
C GLU A 193 11.36 10.45 -17.24
N ALA A 194 12.00 10.12 -18.37
CA ALA A 194 11.30 9.71 -19.59
C ALA A 194 10.48 8.43 -19.37
N LEU A 195 11.02 7.46 -18.62
CA LEU A 195 10.32 6.22 -18.27
C LEU A 195 8.98 6.50 -17.60
N VAL A 196 8.97 7.37 -16.58
CA VAL A 196 7.77 7.66 -15.79
C VAL A 196 6.89 8.75 -16.38
N ALA A 197 7.28 9.37 -17.50
CA ALA A 197 6.40 10.24 -18.27
C ALA A 197 5.17 9.47 -18.79
N ARG A 198 5.27 8.14 -18.92
CA ARG A 198 4.15 7.26 -19.23
C ARG A 198 3.43 6.83 -17.97
N ALA A 199 2.17 7.25 -17.83
CA ALA A 199 1.35 6.97 -16.66
C ALA A 199 1.24 5.46 -16.36
N ALA A 200 1.12 4.62 -17.39
CA ALA A 200 1.08 3.16 -17.24
C ALA A 200 2.30 2.63 -16.48
N PHE A 201 3.51 3.08 -16.83
CA PHE A 201 4.75 2.65 -16.19
C PHE A 201 4.91 3.24 -14.79
N ALA A 202 4.56 4.52 -14.59
CA ALA A 202 4.56 5.15 -13.27
C ALA A 202 3.58 4.47 -12.29
N SER A 203 2.48 3.92 -12.81
CA SER A 203 1.47 3.20 -12.05
C SER A 203 1.82 1.75 -11.72
N ASP A 204 2.81 1.16 -12.40
CA ASP A 204 3.24 -0.22 -12.16
C ASP A 204 4.02 -0.36 -10.84
N THR A 205 3.72 -1.40 -10.07
CA THR A 205 4.35 -1.66 -8.77
C THR A 205 5.79 -2.14 -8.93
N GLY A 206 6.10 -2.96 -9.94
CA GLY A 206 7.45 -3.44 -10.20
C GLY A 206 8.39 -2.30 -10.63
N VAL A 207 7.95 -1.45 -11.56
CA VAL A 207 8.69 -0.25 -11.99
C VAL A 207 8.99 0.64 -10.79
N ARG A 208 7.98 0.94 -9.95
CA ARG A 208 8.17 1.74 -8.74
C ARG A 208 9.17 1.11 -7.76
N ARG A 209 9.05 -0.19 -7.52
CA ARG A 209 9.95 -0.96 -6.64
C ARG A 209 11.40 -0.86 -7.11
N PHE A 210 11.65 -1.02 -8.40
CA PHE A 210 13.00 -0.89 -8.96
C PHE A 210 13.49 0.56 -9.00
N LEU A 211 12.62 1.53 -9.29
CA LEU A 211 12.98 2.95 -9.28
C LEU A 211 13.50 3.40 -7.92
N VAL A 212 12.80 3.09 -6.81
CA VAL A 212 13.24 3.53 -5.47
C VAL A 212 14.56 2.92 -5.04
N ARG A 213 14.94 1.77 -5.61
CA ARG A 213 16.24 1.12 -5.38
C ARG A 213 17.34 1.63 -6.32
N ASN A 214 16.98 2.38 -7.36
CA ASN A 214 17.93 2.93 -8.30
C ASN A 214 18.70 4.12 -7.69
N PRO A 215 20.04 4.07 -7.57
CA PRO A 215 20.85 5.16 -7.02
C PRO A 215 20.78 6.47 -7.81
N GLN A 216 20.35 6.42 -9.07
CA GLN A 216 20.24 7.57 -9.95
C GLN A 216 18.83 8.20 -9.95
N LEU A 217 17.91 7.70 -9.11
CA LEU A 217 16.58 8.28 -8.97
C LEU A 217 16.67 9.71 -8.41
N PRO A 218 16.21 10.74 -9.15
CA PRO A 218 16.22 12.11 -8.63
C PRO A 218 15.22 12.27 -7.48
N VAL A 219 15.63 12.97 -6.42
CA VAL A 219 14.76 13.23 -5.25
C VAL A 219 13.47 13.95 -5.65
N ALA A 220 13.53 14.87 -6.61
CA ALA A 220 12.34 15.57 -7.12
C ALA A 220 11.37 14.59 -7.80
N LEU A 221 11.89 13.64 -8.58
CA LEU A 221 11.11 12.60 -9.22
C LEU A 221 10.48 11.65 -8.19
N PHE A 222 11.26 11.22 -7.21
CA PHE A 222 10.77 10.43 -6.08
C PHE A 222 9.61 11.13 -5.37
N ARG A 223 9.78 12.40 -4.97
CA ARG A 223 8.74 13.17 -4.30
C ARG A 223 7.47 13.27 -5.15
N ARG A 224 7.59 13.54 -6.46
CA ARG A 224 6.44 13.59 -7.37
C ARG A 224 5.66 12.28 -7.41
N LEU A 225 6.36 11.15 -7.44
CA LEU A 225 5.74 9.82 -7.55
C LEU A 225 5.20 9.31 -6.20
N TRP A 226 5.84 9.65 -5.07
CA TRP A 226 5.48 9.13 -3.75
C TRP A 226 4.67 10.06 -2.86
N ALA A 227 4.58 11.37 -3.16
CA ALA A 227 3.96 12.35 -2.25
C ALA A 227 2.55 11.98 -1.77
N MET A 228 1.73 11.36 -2.62
CA MET A 228 0.34 11.01 -2.31
C MET A 228 0.14 9.55 -1.90
N ARG A 229 1.22 8.78 -1.68
CA ARG A 229 1.15 7.38 -1.27
C ARG A 229 0.81 7.23 0.21
N ARG A 230 0.43 6.02 0.61
CA ARG A 230 0.02 5.76 1.99
C ARG A 230 1.20 5.85 2.96
N LEU A 231 0.94 6.18 4.22
CA LEU A 231 1.94 6.25 5.28
C LEU A 231 2.72 4.93 5.42
N MET A 232 2.03 3.80 5.29
CA MET A 232 2.65 2.48 5.35
C MET A 232 3.72 2.29 4.26
N GLU A 233 3.44 2.74 3.04
CA GLU A 233 4.37 2.62 1.92
C GLU A 233 5.63 3.46 2.15
N HIS A 234 5.45 4.68 2.68
CA HIS A 234 6.57 5.51 3.08
C HIS A 234 7.42 4.83 4.15
N HIS A 235 6.80 4.25 5.18
CA HIS A 235 7.51 3.56 6.24
C HIS A 235 8.30 2.36 5.72
N LYS A 236 7.72 1.54 4.84
CA LYS A 236 8.44 0.42 4.20
C LYS A 236 9.76 0.88 3.56
N LEU A 237 9.74 2.00 2.83
CA LEU A 237 10.96 2.57 2.24
C LEU A 237 11.97 3.08 3.27
N THR A 238 11.52 3.52 4.44
CA THR A 238 12.45 3.99 5.50
C THR A 238 13.26 2.87 6.13
N VAL A 239 12.75 1.63 6.08
CA VAL A 239 13.38 0.46 6.71
C VAL A 239 14.02 -0.50 5.70
N ASP A 240 13.68 -0.38 4.41
CA ASP A 240 14.27 -1.17 3.33
C ASP A 240 15.77 -0.83 3.14
N ARG A 241 16.63 -1.84 3.28
CA ARG A 241 18.09 -1.70 3.20
C ARG A 241 18.59 -1.53 1.77
N ASP A 242 17.84 -2.01 0.78
CA ASP A 242 18.19 -1.94 -0.64
C ASP A 242 17.89 -0.58 -1.24
N VAL A 243 17.06 0.22 -0.56
CA VAL A 243 16.78 1.61 -0.96
C VAL A 243 17.99 2.49 -0.61
N PRO A 244 18.57 3.25 -1.56
CA PRO A 244 19.67 4.17 -1.32
C PRO A 244 19.37 5.17 -0.20
N GLU A 245 20.39 5.54 0.59
CA GLU A 245 20.23 6.42 1.76
C GLU A 245 19.61 7.77 1.39
N GLN A 246 19.91 8.32 0.21
CA GLN A 246 19.28 9.56 -0.28
C GLN A 246 17.76 9.42 -0.41
N THR A 247 17.30 8.33 -1.04
CA THR A 247 15.87 8.01 -1.17
C THR A 247 15.24 7.73 0.19
N ARG A 248 15.91 7.00 1.09
CA ARG A 248 15.41 6.76 2.46
C ARG A 248 15.25 8.05 3.26
N ARG A 249 16.18 9.02 3.12
CA ARG A 249 16.07 10.35 3.75
C ARG A 249 14.84 11.09 3.23
N ALA A 250 14.64 11.13 1.92
CA ALA A 250 13.46 11.74 1.31
C ALA A 250 12.16 11.04 1.73
N ALA A 251 12.17 9.71 1.84
CA ALA A 251 11.02 8.93 2.31
C ALA A 251 10.68 9.24 3.78
N ARG A 252 11.69 9.40 4.65
CA ARG A 252 11.49 9.85 6.04
C ARG A 252 10.89 11.25 6.13
N GLU A 253 11.34 12.17 5.28
CA GLU A 253 10.79 13.53 5.22
C GLU A 253 9.33 13.52 4.78
N LEU A 254 8.99 12.79 3.71
CA LEU A 254 7.62 12.63 3.24
C LEU A 254 6.75 11.92 4.29
N LEU A 255 7.27 10.87 4.96
CA LEU A 255 6.56 10.19 6.05
C LEU A 255 6.16 11.18 7.14
N ARG A 256 7.07 12.05 7.57
CA ARG A 256 6.79 13.07 8.60
C ARG A 256 5.79 14.12 8.11
N GLN A 257 5.94 14.61 6.88
CA GLN A 257 5.02 15.57 6.28
C GLN A 257 3.60 15.00 6.17
N ARG A 258 3.48 13.77 5.67
CA ARG A 258 2.21 13.05 5.53
C ARG A 258 1.63 12.66 6.88
N PHE A 259 2.45 12.30 7.86
CA PHE A 259 1.95 11.99 9.21
C PHE A 259 1.36 13.23 9.90
N SER A 260 1.95 14.41 9.65
CA SER A 260 1.42 15.68 10.18
C SER A 260 0.04 16.01 9.60
N THR A 261 -0.10 15.92 8.28
CA THR A 261 -1.28 16.42 7.54
C THR A 261 -2.29 15.35 7.13
N GLY A 262 -1.94 14.08 7.30
CA GLY A 262 -2.74 12.94 6.86
C GLY A 262 -3.95 12.64 7.75
N PRO A 263 -4.85 11.77 7.28
CA PRO A 263 -6.04 11.37 8.02
C PRO A 263 -5.70 10.57 9.28
N SER A 264 -6.48 10.77 10.34
CA SER A 264 -6.26 10.15 11.65
C SER A 264 -6.26 8.62 11.59
N GLU A 265 -7.15 8.02 10.79
CA GLU A 265 -7.28 6.58 10.60
C GLU A 265 -5.98 5.96 10.08
N GLU A 266 -5.34 6.61 9.12
CA GLU A 266 -4.10 6.12 8.52
C GLU A 266 -2.92 6.23 9.49
N LYS A 267 -2.88 7.26 10.34
CA LYS A 267 -1.89 7.36 11.42
C LYS A 267 -2.03 6.22 12.41
N VAL A 268 -3.27 5.87 12.77
CA VAL A 268 -3.57 4.74 13.67
C VAL A 268 -3.16 3.42 13.02
N GLU A 269 -3.55 3.17 11.76
CA GLU A 269 -3.14 1.98 11.02
C GLU A 269 -1.62 1.85 10.94
N LEU A 270 -0.90 2.94 10.66
CA LEU A 270 0.57 2.95 10.67
C LEU A 270 1.12 2.50 12.02
N ILE A 271 0.66 3.09 13.11
CA ILE A 271 1.17 2.79 14.46
C ILE A 271 0.87 1.33 14.82
N LEU A 272 -0.35 0.85 14.58
CA LEU A 272 -0.75 -0.50 14.95
C LEU A 272 -0.04 -1.57 14.09
N ASN A 273 -0.05 -1.41 12.77
CA ASN A 273 0.50 -2.41 11.85
C ASN A 273 2.04 -2.47 11.89
N THR A 274 2.71 -1.43 12.41
CA THR A 274 4.16 -1.45 12.63
C THR A 274 4.53 -1.78 14.07
N GLU A 275 3.55 -2.09 14.94
CA GLU A 275 3.73 -2.22 16.38
C GLU A 275 4.48 -1.02 17.00
N GLY A 276 4.25 0.18 16.47
CA GLY A 276 4.90 1.41 16.90
C GLY A 276 6.34 1.59 16.42
N ARG A 277 6.91 0.69 15.60
CA ARG A 277 8.28 0.84 15.06
C ARG A 277 8.43 2.10 14.22
N ALA A 278 7.37 2.52 13.53
CA ALA A 278 7.35 3.78 12.78
C ALA A 278 7.55 5.03 13.67
N LEU A 279 7.26 4.95 14.98
CA LEU A 279 7.38 6.08 15.90
C LEU A 279 8.83 6.58 16.04
N GLY A 280 9.83 5.72 15.79
CA GLY A 280 11.24 6.13 15.77
C GLY A 280 11.55 7.19 14.70
N ALA A 281 10.88 7.13 13.54
CA ALA A 281 10.99 8.17 12.50
C ALA A 281 10.13 9.42 12.80
N LEU A 282 9.19 9.29 13.74
CA LEU A 282 8.18 10.29 14.11
C LEU A 282 8.44 10.91 15.48
N VAL A 283 9.69 10.87 15.96
CA VAL A 283 10.08 11.53 17.21
C VAL A 283 9.70 13.02 17.13
N GLY A 284 9.08 13.49 18.21
CA GLY A 284 8.59 14.86 18.36
C GLY A 284 7.32 15.20 17.57
N MET A 285 6.76 14.27 16.79
CA MET A 285 5.54 14.52 16.02
C MET A 285 4.30 14.27 16.89
N PRO A 286 3.47 15.29 17.20
CA PRO A 286 2.24 15.07 17.94
C PRO A 286 1.17 14.43 17.05
N VAL A 287 0.09 13.96 17.69
CA VAL A 287 -1.13 13.53 17.00
C VAL A 287 -2.33 14.33 17.49
N ASP A 288 -3.33 14.45 16.62
CA ASP A 288 -4.58 15.13 16.88
C ASP A 288 -5.50 14.35 17.85
N GLY A 289 -6.53 15.04 18.37
CA GLY A 289 -7.48 14.46 19.33
C GLY A 289 -8.24 13.26 18.76
N LYS A 290 -8.58 13.27 17.46
CA LYS A 290 -9.25 12.14 16.81
C LYS A 290 -8.34 10.91 16.75
N THR A 291 -7.09 11.07 16.32
CA THR A 291 -6.08 9.99 16.36
C THR A 291 -5.91 9.43 17.78
N THR A 292 -5.84 10.31 18.78
CA THR A 292 -5.73 9.91 20.20
C THR A 292 -6.93 9.08 20.64
N SER A 293 -8.16 9.55 20.34
CA SER A 293 -9.39 8.85 20.67
C SER A 293 -9.47 7.47 20.03
N LEU A 294 -9.10 7.36 18.75
CA LEU A 294 -9.06 6.08 18.04
C LEU A 294 -8.06 5.10 18.63
N LEU A 295 -6.89 5.56 19.11
CA LEU A 295 -5.92 4.73 19.83
C LEU A 295 -6.45 4.28 21.19
N CYS A 296 -7.07 5.18 21.96
CA CYS A 296 -7.71 4.84 23.23
C CYS A 296 -8.91 3.87 23.06
N GLY A 297 -9.54 3.84 21.89
CA GLY A 297 -10.59 2.86 21.57
C GLY A 297 -10.09 1.44 21.37
N ARG A 298 -8.78 1.18 21.42
CA ARG A 298 -8.19 -0.15 21.17
C ARG A 298 -7.84 -0.87 22.46
N THR A 299 -7.93 -2.21 22.38
CA THR A 299 -7.38 -3.14 23.36
C THR A 299 -5.97 -3.53 22.94
N TYR A 300 -5.01 -3.33 23.84
CA TYR A 300 -3.59 -3.57 23.54
C TYR A 300 -3.18 -4.97 23.99
N ARG A 301 -2.74 -5.80 23.04
CA ARG A 301 -2.24 -7.16 23.28
C ARG A 301 -0.73 -7.32 23.05
N SER A 302 -0.10 -6.43 22.28
CA SER A 302 1.33 -6.47 21.97
C SER A 302 2.15 -5.69 23.00
N PRO A 303 3.03 -6.35 23.78
CA PRO A 303 3.98 -5.65 24.66
C PRO A 303 4.91 -4.72 23.88
N MET A 304 5.33 -5.13 22.68
CA MET A 304 6.22 -4.35 21.80
C MET A 304 5.58 -3.00 21.45
N LEU A 305 4.31 -3.00 21.06
CA LEU A 305 3.58 -1.77 20.76
C LEU A 305 3.52 -0.83 21.96
N VAL A 306 3.23 -1.36 23.16
CA VAL A 306 3.20 -0.55 24.39
C VAL A 306 4.57 0.02 24.71
N GLN A 307 5.65 -0.77 24.58
CA GLN A 307 7.02 -0.30 24.78
C GLN A 307 7.39 0.82 23.81
N ASN A 308 7.03 0.70 22.54
CA ASN A 308 7.32 1.71 21.53
C ASN A 308 6.51 3.00 21.78
N ILE A 309 5.24 2.90 22.18
CA ILE A 309 4.45 4.08 22.58
C ILE A 309 5.05 4.74 23.84
N ALA A 310 5.49 3.95 24.82
CA ALA A 310 6.13 4.47 26.03
C ALA A 310 7.48 5.16 25.78
N ARG A 311 8.13 4.92 24.63
CA ARG A 311 9.36 5.63 24.21
C ARG A 311 9.08 6.85 23.33
N TRP A 312 7.86 6.98 22.81
CA TRP A 312 7.48 8.07 21.93
C TRP A 312 7.13 9.31 22.75
N SER A 313 8.07 10.24 22.85
CA SER A 313 7.95 11.45 23.69
C SER A 313 6.73 12.34 23.39
N ALA A 314 6.19 12.27 22.18
CA ALA A 314 5.00 13.00 21.76
C ALA A 314 3.69 12.22 21.99
N ALA A 315 3.75 11.04 22.63
CA ALA A 315 2.56 10.25 22.96
C ALA A 315 1.57 11.07 23.80
N PRO A 316 0.30 11.19 23.39
CA PRO A 316 -0.69 12.01 24.08
C PRO A 316 -0.89 11.58 25.55
N PRO A 317 -1.08 12.53 26.50
CA PRO A 317 -1.33 12.20 27.91
C PRO A 317 -2.53 11.24 28.10
N ALA A 318 -3.61 11.44 27.33
CA ALA A 318 -4.79 10.58 27.37
C ALA A 318 -4.48 9.13 26.97
N LEU A 319 -3.59 8.93 26.00
CA LEU A 319 -3.17 7.60 25.57
C LEU A 319 -2.32 6.92 26.64
N ILE A 320 -1.38 7.64 27.25
CA ILE A 320 -0.56 7.09 28.35
C ILE A 320 -1.44 6.68 29.54
N ALA A 321 -2.39 7.53 29.93
CA ALA A 321 -3.35 7.22 30.99
C ALA A 321 -4.24 6.01 30.65
N HIS A 322 -4.64 5.85 29.39
CA HIS A 322 -5.39 4.68 28.92
C HIS A 322 -4.55 3.39 28.99
N LEU A 323 -3.30 3.43 28.52
CA LEU A 323 -2.41 2.28 28.53
C LEU A 323 -2.14 1.76 29.95
N LEU A 324 -1.99 2.65 30.94
CA LEU A 324 -1.82 2.26 32.35
C LEU A 324 -3.02 1.49 32.92
N LYS A 325 -4.21 1.62 32.32
CA LYS A 325 -5.43 0.89 32.72
C LYS A 325 -5.57 -0.46 32.02
N GLN A 326 -4.78 -0.74 30.98
CA GLN A 326 -4.87 -1.98 30.22
C GLN A 326 -4.42 -3.18 31.06
N GLU A 327 -5.14 -4.30 30.93
CA GLU A 327 -4.84 -5.54 31.65
C GLU A 327 -3.41 -6.05 31.38
N LEU A 328 -2.94 -5.94 30.14
CA LEU A 328 -1.57 -6.29 29.75
C LEU A 328 -0.52 -5.54 30.59
N VAL A 329 -0.71 -4.24 30.79
CA VAL A 329 0.22 -3.36 31.51
C VAL A 329 0.16 -3.63 33.01
N ARG A 330 -1.04 -3.88 33.56
CA ARG A 330 -1.21 -4.25 34.98
C ARG A 330 -0.48 -5.54 35.32
N ARG A 331 -0.50 -6.52 34.41
CA ARG A 331 0.16 -7.83 34.59
C ARG A 331 1.67 -7.78 34.35
N GLN A 332 2.19 -6.73 33.72
CA GLN A 332 3.62 -6.61 33.37
C GLN A 332 4.27 -5.38 34.05
N PRO A 333 4.92 -5.57 35.22
CA PRO A 333 5.51 -4.46 35.99
C PRO A 333 6.50 -3.60 35.20
N GLN A 334 7.25 -4.20 34.27
CA GLN A 334 8.21 -3.48 33.42
C GLN A 334 7.52 -2.46 32.51
N LEU A 335 6.40 -2.82 31.88
CA LEU A 335 5.63 -1.90 31.04
C LEU A 335 5.03 -0.76 31.86
N ARG A 336 4.47 -1.10 33.03
CA ARG A 336 3.93 -0.11 33.96
C ARG A 336 5.00 0.89 34.39
N MET A 337 6.19 0.42 34.74
CA MET A 337 7.31 1.29 35.14
C MET A 337 7.75 2.21 33.99
N MET A 338 7.82 1.72 32.75
CA MET A 338 8.12 2.55 31.58
C MET A 338 7.09 3.65 31.37
N LEU A 339 5.80 3.30 31.43
CA LEU A 339 4.70 4.25 31.26
C LEU A 339 4.62 5.26 32.41
N ALA A 340 4.87 4.85 33.66
CA ALA A 340 4.91 5.74 34.81
C ALA A 340 6.03 6.79 34.70
N ARG A 341 7.18 6.42 34.12
CA ARG A 341 8.30 7.34 33.87
C ARG A 341 8.10 8.25 32.65
N HIS A 342 7.04 8.02 31.86
CA HIS A 342 6.79 8.84 30.68
C HIS A 342 6.50 10.31 31.07
N PRO A 343 7.00 11.32 30.33
CA PRO A 343 6.77 12.73 30.64
C PRO A 343 5.28 13.06 30.83
N ASN A 344 4.43 12.51 29.95
CA ASN A 344 2.99 12.72 29.93
C ASN A 344 2.17 11.77 30.83
N ALA A 345 2.82 11.03 31.73
CA ALA A 345 2.12 10.17 32.68
C ALA A 345 1.33 10.99 33.72
N PRO A 346 0.13 10.53 34.14
CA PRO A 346 -0.64 11.20 35.19
C PRO A 346 0.11 11.20 36.52
N ALA A 347 -0.08 12.24 37.34
CA ALA A 347 0.67 12.43 38.59
C ALA A 347 0.55 11.24 39.56
N ASP A 348 -0.63 10.63 39.63
CA ASP A 348 -0.90 9.49 40.53
C ASP A 348 -0.08 8.25 40.15
N ALA A 349 0.18 8.05 38.86
CA ALA A 349 0.98 6.94 38.37
C ALA A 349 2.49 7.13 38.59
N LYS A 350 2.96 8.37 38.83
CA LYS A 350 4.37 8.67 39.13
C LYS A 350 4.73 8.40 40.60
N ARG A 351 3.73 8.29 41.47
CA ARG A 351 3.89 8.10 42.93
C ARG A 351 3.83 6.65 43.39
N ALA A 352 3.44 5.73 42.49
CA ALA A 352 3.26 4.31 42.73
C ALA A 352 4.28 3.49 41.93
#